data_AF-A0A9N9KJL0-F1
#
_entry.id   AF-A0A9N9KJL0-F1
#
_cell.length_a   1.000
_cell.length_b   1.000
_cell.length_c   1.000
_cell.angle_alpha   90.00
_cell.angle_beta   90.00
_cell.angle_gamma   90.00
#
_symmetry.space_group_name_H-M   'P 1'
#
loop_
_entity.id
_entity.type
_entity.pdbx_description
1 polymer ?
#
loop_
_entity_poly.entity_id
_entity_poly.type
_entity_poly.pdbx_seq_one_letter_code
_entity_poly.pdbx_strand_id
1 'polypeptide(L)'
;MSKNETFSDELVNDFLGLYKSKDKSYDTIIYIDKKPYGEKIYAHSLILSTRSVYFSKALSENWVKKQDGYFILTQPNTNGLVFEIILKYLYCGILNFENLDIDMIFSFLVTVDKLLIQELFDYIQIYLITSDLLESQSCKILNFVINNPSFTTIKKNLLETI
;
A
#
# COMPACT_ATOMS: atom_id res chain seq x y z
N MET A 1 13.95 36.44 -1.23
CA MET A 1 13.49 35.04 -1.20
C MET A 1 14.52 34.20 -1.94
N SER A 2 15.05 33.16 -1.31
CA SER A 2 15.87 32.16 -2.01
C SER A 2 15.00 31.44 -3.02
N LYS A 3 15.40 31.41 -4.30
CA LYS A 3 14.74 30.60 -5.32
C LYS A 3 15.31 29.19 -5.18
N ASN A 4 14.56 28.28 -4.59
CA ASN A 4 14.96 26.89 -4.49
C ASN A 4 14.52 26.15 -5.77
N GLU A 5 15.40 25.33 -6.32
CA GLU A 5 15.11 24.40 -7.41
C GLU A 5 14.94 23.00 -6.83
N THR A 6 13.95 22.25 -7.32
CA THR A 6 13.63 20.90 -6.85
C THR A 6 13.77 19.91 -8.01
N PHE A 7 14.59 18.89 -7.81
CA PHE A 7 14.88 17.82 -8.76
C PHE A 7 14.07 16.55 -8.41
N SER A 8 12.76 16.60 -8.64
CA SER A 8 11.83 15.54 -8.20
C SER A 8 11.97 14.25 -9.01
N ASP A 9 12.22 14.36 -10.32
CA ASP A 9 12.27 13.19 -11.20
C ASP A 9 13.51 12.34 -10.94
N GLU A 10 14.67 12.97 -10.72
CA GLU A 10 15.90 12.29 -10.32
C GLU A 10 15.71 11.56 -8.99
N LEU A 11 15.11 12.23 -8.00
CA LEU A 11 14.84 11.63 -6.69
C LEU A 11 13.91 10.41 -6.79
N VAL A 12 12.84 10.51 -7.56
CA VAL A 12 11.91 9.40 -7.80
C VAL A 12 12.63 8.23 -8.48
N ASN A 13 13.50 8.51 -9.46
CA ASN A 13 14.28 7.49 -10.15
C ASN A 13 15.31 6.80 -9.24
N ASP A 14 15.96 7.55 -8.35
CA ASP A 14 16.89 7.00 -7.36
C ASP A 14 16.17 6.01 -6.41
N PHE A 15 15.01 6.40 -5.87
CA PHE A 15 14.21 5.51 -5.02
C PHE A 15 13.59 4.35 -5.78
N LEU A 16 13.23 4.52 -7.06
CA LEU A 16 12.81 3.41 -7.92
C LEU A 16 13.96 2.41 -8.14
N GLY A 17 15.19 2.91 -8.27
CA GLY A 17 16.41 2.08 -8.28
C GLY A 17 16.55 1.29 -6.98
N LEU A 18 16.37 1.95 -5.84
CA LEU A 18 16.41 1.31 -4.51
C LEU A 18 15.32 0.25 -4.35
N TYR A 19 14.11 0.48 -4.86
CA TYR A 19 13.04 -0.52 -4.88
C TYR A 19 13.40 -1.73 -5.75
N LYS A 20 13.97 -1.51 -6.94
CA LYS A 20 14.41 -2.60 -7.83
C LYS A 20 15.54 -3.44 -7.22
N SER A 21 16.37 -2.84 -6.38
CA SER A 21 17.43 -3.52 -5.63
C SER A 21 17.11 -3.71 -4.15
N LYS A 22 15.82 -3.79 -3.78
CA LYS A 22 15.37 -3.87 -2.37
C LYS A 22 15.82 -5.13 -1.64
N ASP A 23 16.29 -6.13 -2.38
CA ASP A 23 16.91 -7.35 -1.87
C ASP A 23 18.39 -7.16 -1.50
N LYS A 24 18.97 -5.98 -1.73
CA LYS A 24 20.31 -5.58 -1.30
C LYS A 24 20.22 -4.65 -0.10
N SER A 25 21.09 -4.86 0.89
CA SER A 25 21.19 -4.00 2.09
C SER A 25 19.88 -3.81 2.85
N TYR A 26 18.93 -4.73 2.67
CA TYR A 26 17.68 -4.73 3.41
C TYR A 26 17.95 -4.98 4.90
N ASP A 27 17.10 -4.39 5.74
CA ASP A 27 17.11 -4.62 7.18
C ASP A 27 15.76 -5.17 7.67
N THR A 28 14.80 -5.37 6.75
CA THR A 28 13.43 -5.77 7.05
C THR A 28 12.98 -6.89 6.11
N ILE A 29 12.41 -7.94 6.69
CA ILE A 29 11.79 -9.06 5.97
C ILE A 29 10.31 -9.09 6.33
N ILE A 30 9.45 -9.03 5.31
CA ILE A 30 8.00 -9.06 5.45
C ILE A 30 7.51 -10.38 4.90
N TYR A 31 6.83 -11.16 5.73
CA TYR A 31 6.14 -12.37 5.30
C TYR A 31 4.72 -12.03 4.89
N ILE A 32 4.38 -12.27 3.64
CA ILE A 32 3.01 -12.16 3.14
C ILE A 32 2.26 -13.44 3.52
N ASP A 33 1.02 -13.28 3.98
CA ASP A 33 0.19 -14.31 4.60
C ASP A 33 0.71 -14.83 5.96
N LYS A 34 1.44 -15.94 6.00
CA LYS A 34 1.81 -16.59 7.27
C LYS A 34 3.23 -17.15 7.27
N LYS A 35 3.97 -16.86 8.34
CA LYS A 35 5.24 -17.55 8.63
C LYS A 35 5.00 -19.05 8.90
N PRO A 36 5.92 -19.96 8.50
CA PRO A 36 7.10 -19.75 7.66
C PRO A 36 6.85 -19.95 6.16
N TYR A 37 5.62 -20.28 5.74
CA TYR A 37 5.29 -20.71 4.38
C TYR A 37 4.92 -19.57 3.41
N GLY A 38 4.77 -18.36 3.93
CA GLY A 38 4.42 -17.17 3.17
C GLY A 38 5.57 -16.64 2.30
N GLU A 39 5.21 -15.92 1.24
CA GLU A 39 6.15 -15.19 0.40
C GLU A 39 6.96 -14.18 1.23
N LYS A 40 8.25 -14.05 0.93
CA LYS A 40 9.14 -13.10 1.59
C LYS A 40 9.36 -11.90 0.69
N ILE A 41 9.10 -10.72 1.24
CA ILE A 41 9.40 -9.45 0.61
C ILE A 41 10.45 -8.73 1.44
N TYR A 42 11.51 -8.26 0.78
CA TYR A 42 12.61 -7.52 1.41
C TYR A 42 12.38 -6.02 1.28
N ALA A 43 12.72 -5.27 2.33
CA ALA A 43 12.52 -3.83 2.37
C ALA A 43 13.48 -3.12 3.34
N HIS A 44 13.46 -1.79 3.27
CA HIS A 44 14.21 -0.90 4.15
C HIS A 44 13.26 -0.26 5.17
N SER A 45 13.54 -0.48 6.46
CA SER A 45 12.72 -0.03 7.59
C SER A 45 12.46 1.48 7.55
N LEU A 46 13.48 2.28 7.20
CA LEU A 46 13.38 3.73 7.15
C LEU A 46 12.40 4.23 6.09
N ILE A 47 12.35 3.58 4.92
CA ILE A 47 11.37 3.92 3.87
C ILE A 47 9.96 3.63 4.37
N LEU A 48 9.76 2.43 4.92
CA LEU A 48 8.47 1.99 5.45
C LEU A 48 7.98 2.92 6.56
N SER A 49 8.82 3.20 7.57
CA SER A 49 8.47 4.04 8.72
C SER A 49 8.17 5.49 8.34
N THR A 50 8.85 6.00 7.31
CA THR A 50 8.63 7.38 6.84
C THR A 50 7.30 7.53 6.13
N ARG A 51 6.83 6.47 5.45
CA ARG A 51 5.72 6.54 4.49
C ARG A 51 4.43 5.85 4.98
N SER A 52 4.47 5.21 6.14
CA SER A 52 3.31 4.52 6.74
C SER A 52 3.30 4.66 8.25
N VAL A 53 2.17 5.11 8.80
CA VAL A 53 1.99 5.23 10.26
C VAL A 53 2.06 3.86 10.93
N TYR A 54 1.50 2.82 10.30
CA TYR A 54 1.59 1.45 10.79
C TYR A 54 3.05 1.01 10.94
N PHE A 55 3.86 1.14 9.88
CA PHE A 55 5.26 0.73 9.92
C PHE A 55 6.08 1.59 10.88
N SER A 56 5.81 2.90 10.95
CA SER A 56 6.46 3.79 11.92
C SER A 56 6.30 3.25 13.34
N LYS A 57 5.07 2.91 13.75
CA LYS A 57 4.79 2.37 15.09
C LYS A 57 5.38 0.97 15.29
N ALA A 58 5.18 0.08 14.32
CA ALA A 58 5.65 -1.31 14.38
C ALA A 58 7.17 -1.41 14.53
N LEU A 59 7.92 -0.49 13.91
CA LEU A 59 9.38 -0.45 13.94
C LEU A 59 9.94 0.36 15.13
N SER A 60 9.17 1.28 15.74
CA SER A 60 9.63 2.10 16.88
C SER A 60 9.32 1.52 18.26
N GLU A 61 8.20 0.80 18.42
CA GLU A 61 7.67 0.45 19.76
C GLU A 61 8.14 -0.93 20.28
N ASN A 62 9.26 -1.47 19.77
CA ASN A 62 9.70 -2.86 20.01
C ASN A 62 8.64 -3.94 19.67
N TRP A 63 7.59 -3.57 18.93
CA TRP A 63 6.51 -4.49 18.55
C TRP A 63 7.07 -5.64 17.71
N VAL A 64 8.05 -5.33 16.86
CA VAL A 64 8.87 -6.29 16.13
C VAL A 64 10.24 -6.40 16.79
N LYS A 65 10.60 -7.60 17.24
CA LYS A 65 11.98 -7.91 17.63
C LYS A 65 12.81 -8.19 16.38
N LYS A 66 14.06 -7.73 16.40
CA LYS A 66 15.03 -8.15 15.39
C LYS A 66 15.35 -9.63 15.58
N GLN A 67 15.33 -10.39 14.50
CA GLN A 67 15.83 -11.76 14.42
C GLN A 67 17.07 -11.73 13.53
N ASP A 68 18.21 -12.16 14.05
CA ASP A 68 19.50 -12.20 13.33
C ASP A 68 19.88 -10.84 12.69
N GLY A 69 19.53 -9.74 13.36
CA GLY A 69 19.79 -8.38 12.89
C GLY A 69 18.70 -7.76 12.01
N TYR A 70 17.71 -8.53 11.58
CA TYR A 70 16.63 -8.08 10.68
C TYR A 70 15.31 -7.86 11.42
N PHE A 71 14.55 -6.83 11.06
CA PHE A 71 13.15 -6.69 11.46
C PHE A 71 12.31 -7.72 10.73
N ILE A 72 11.48 -8.48 11.47
CA ILE A 72 10.61 -9.49 10.87
C ILE A 72 9.14 -9.13 11.06
N LEU A 73 8.47 -8.82 9.98
CA LEU A 73 7.06 -8.47 9.93
C LEU A 73 6.23 -9.59 9.29
N THR A 74 4.93 -9.63 9.57
CA THR A 74 3.99 -10.53 8.90
C THR A 74 2.75 -9.74 8.51
N GLN A 75 2.33 -9.87 7.25
CA GLN A 75 1.14 -9.26 6.69
C GLN A 75 0.14 -10.35 6.34
N PRO A 76 -0.67 -10.81 7.31
CA PRO A 76 -1.64 -11.86 7.07
C PRO A 76 -2.76 -11.42 6.13
N ASN A 77 -3.28 -12.38 5.38
CA ASN A 77 -4.41 -12.24 4.45
C ASN A 77 -4.16 -11.10 3.46
N THR A 78 -2.96 -11.04 2.91
CA THR A 78 -2.53 -9.95 2.02
C THR A 78 -2.08 -10.56 0.71
N ASN A 79 -2.55 -10.03 -0.41
CA ASN A 79 -2.10 -10.49 -1.71
C ASN A 79 -0.68 -9.96 -2.00
N GLY A 80 0.24 -10.85 -2.40
CA GLY A 80 1.65 -10.49 -2.65
C GLY A 80 1.83 -9.44 -3.75
N LEU A 81 1.08 -9.56 -4.86
CA LEU A 81 1.13 -8.60 -5.97
C LEU A 81 0.62 -7.22 -5.53
N VAL A 82 -0.48 -7.18 -4.77
CA VAL A 82 -0.99 -5.94 -4.18
C VAL A 82 0.05 -5.31 -3.25
N PHE A 83 0.71 -6.11 -2.41
CA PHE A 83 1.73 -5.61 -1.51
C PHE A 83 2.95 -5.06 -2.25
N GLU A 84 3.36 -5.68 -3.36
CA GLU A 84 4.45 -5.16 -4.20
C GLU A 84 4.11 -3.80 -4.82
N ILE A 85 2.86 -3.58 -5.25
CA ILE A 85 2.40 -2.28 -5.74
C ILE A 85 2.44 -1.23 -4.63
N ILE A 86 1.95 -1.58 -3.43
CA ILE A 86 2.04 -0.70 -2.25
C ILE A 86 3.50 -0.38 -1.93
N LEU A 87 4.36 -1.39 -1.93
CA LEU A 87 5.77 -1.21 -1.61
C LEU A 87 6.44 -0.27 -2.61
N LYS A 88 6.18 -0.44 -3.91
CA LYS A 88 6.68 0.47 -4.94
C LYS A 88 6.22 1.91 -4.69
N TYR A 89 4.95 2.12 -4.34
CA TYR A 89 4.43 3.43 -3.95
C TYR A 89 5.15 4.01 -2.72
N LEU A 90 5.41 3.19 -1.69
CA LEU A 90 6.14 3.66 -0.51
C LEU A 90 7.55 4.15 -0.86
N TYR A 91 8.22 3.51 -1.82
CA TYR A 91 9.56 3.94 -2.24
C TYR A 91 9.53 5.20 -3.10
N CYS A 92 8.71 5.22 -4.15
CA CYS A 92 8.86 6.20 -5.23
C CYS A 92 7.56 6.92 -5.61
N GLY A 93 6.46 6.70 -4.89
CA GLY A 93 5.16 7.31 -5.17
C GLY A 93 4.47 6.80 -6.44
N ILE A 94 5.07 5.86 -7.17
CA ILE A 94 4.52 5.33 -8.42
C ILE A 94 3.48 4.25 -8.12
N LEU A 95 2.29 4.41 -8.70
CA LEU A 95 1.20 3.42 -8.68
C LEU A 95 0.96 2.87 -10.08
N ASN A 96 0.62 1.58 -10.15
CA ASN A 96 0.12 0.98 -11.39
C ASN A 96 -1.09 0.09 -11.07
N PHE A 97 -2.22 0.38 -11.71
CA PHE A 97 -3.45 -0.41 -11.62
C PHE A 97 -3.65 -1.34 -12.84
N GLU A 98 -2.72 -1.35 -13.79
CA GLU A 98 -2.74 -2.26 -14.93
C GLU A 98 -2.86 -3.71 -14.45
N ASN A 99 -3.80 -4.46 -15.06
CA ASN A 99 -4.06 -5.87 -14.78
C ASN A 99 -4.61 -6.16 -13.37
N LEU A 100 -5.04 -5.14 -12.61
CA LEU A 100 -5.82 -5.38 -11.40
C LEU A 100 -7.28 -5.58 -11.75
N ASP A 101 -7.84 -6.71 -11.34
CA ASP A 101 -9.29 -6.86 -11.29
C ASP A 101 -9.88 -6.13 -10.07
N ILE A 102 -11.21 -6.01 -10.05
CA ILE A 102 -11.92 -5.30 -8.98
C ILE A 102 -11.71 -5.93 -7.60
N ASP A 103 -11.53 -7.25 -7.53
CA ASP A 103 -11.33 -7.97 -6.26
C ASP A 103 -9.90 -7.71 -5.72
N MET A 104 -8.90 -7.58 -6.60
CA MET A 104 -7.57 -7.09 -6.26
C MET A 104 -7.59 -5.62 -5.82
N ILE A 105 -8.39 -4.76 -6.44
CA ILE A 105 -8.53 -3.36 -5.99
C ILE A 105 -9.16 -3.30 -4.59
N PHE A 106 -10.14 -4.14 -4.28
CA PHE A 106 -10.68 -4.27 -2.93
C PHE A 106 -9.62 -4.75 -1.93
N SER A 107 -8.84 -5.77 -2.30
CA SER A 107 -7.71 -6.22 -1.46
C SER A 107 -6.68 -5.11 -1.25
N PHE A 108 -6.40 -4.32 -2.28
CA PHE A 108 -5.52 -3.15 -2.20
C PHE A 108 -6.06 -2.14 -1.20
N LEU A 109 -7.32 -1.76 -1.34
CA LEU A 109 -7.96 -0.78 -0.50
C LEU A 109 -7.98 -1.20 0.99
N VAL A 110 -8.29 -2.48 1.29
CA VAL A 110 -8.21 -3.04 2.65
C VAL A 110 -6.77 -3.04 3.18
N THR A 111 -5.79 -3.34 2.33
CA THR A 111 -4.39 -3.40 2.74
C THR A 111 -3.84 -2.01 3.07
N VAL A 112 -4.18 -0.98 2.31
CA VAL A 112 -3.70 0.40 2.59
C VAL A 112 -4.36 1.01 3.83
N ASP A 113 -5.61 0.65 4.12
CA ASP A 113 -6.28 0.98 5.38
C ASP A 113 -5.54 0.36 6.57
N LYS A 114 -5.26 -0.94 6.50
CA LYS A 114 -4.48 -1.68 7.51
C LYS A 114 -3.09 -1.08 7.73
N LEU A 115 -2.44 -0.63 6.65
CA LEU A 115 -1.12 -0.01 6.70
C LEU A 115 -1.16 1.49 7.05
N LEU A 116 -2.36 2.06 7.25
CA LEU A 116 -2.58 3.45 7.61
C LEU A 116 -1.88 4.42 6.64
N ILE A 117 -2.06 4.20 5.33
CA ILE A 117 -1.52 5.04 4.25
C ILE A 117 -2.65 5.91 3.68
N GLN A 118 -3.02 6.97 4.41
CA GLN A 118 -4.24 7.76 4.14
C GLN A 118 -4.29 8.35 2.73
N GLU A 119 -3.19 8.94 2.25
CA GLU A 119 -3.11 9.52 0.91
C GLU A 119 -3.47 8.51 -0.19
N LEU A 120 -2.94 7.29 -0.09
CA LEU A 120 -3.19 6.23 -1.05
C LEU A 120 -4.60 5.65 -0.90
N PHE A 121 -5.07 5.51 0.33
CA PHE A 121 -6.43 5.08 0.63
C PHE A 121 -7.46 6.01 -0.03
N ASP A 122 -7.32 7.33 0.14
CA ASP A 122 -8.22 8.30 -0.46
C ASP A 122 -8.17 8.28 -1.98
N TYR A 123 -6.96 8.17 -2.55
CA TYR A 123 -6.78 8.05 -4.00
C TYR A 123 -7.52 6.84 -4.59
N ILE A 124 -7.38 5.65 -3.98
CA ILE A 124 -8.03 4.42 -4.49
C ILE A 124 -9.55 4.51 -4.39
N GLN A 125 -10.09 5.13 -3.34
CA GLN A 125 -11.54 5.36 -3.24
C GLN A 125 -12.04 6.25 -4.39
N ILE A 126 -11.34 7.35 -4.68
CA ILE A 126 -11.68 8.24 -5.80
C ILE A 126 -11.58 7.49 -7.13
N TYR A 127 -10.54 6.68 -7.32
CA TYR A 127 -10.36 5.87 -8.52
C TYR A 127 -11.55 4.91 -8.75
N LEU A 128 -12.04 4.26 -7.70
CA LEU A 128 -13.22 3.37 -7.78
C LEU A 128 -14.51 4.10 -8.17
N ILE A 129 -14.66 5.37 -7.75
CA ILE A 129 -15.85 6.18 -8.01
C ILE A 129 -15.80 6.81 -9.41
N THR A 130 -14.63 7.24 -9.85
CA THR A 130 -14.45 8.06 -11.06
C THR A 130 -14.10 7.26 -12.31
N SER A 131 -13.76 5.97 -12.17
CA SER A 131 -13.49 5.09 -13.31
C SER A 131 -14.75 4.39 -13.80
N ASP A 132 -14.70 3.88 -15.04
CA ASP A 132 -15.73 3.03 -15.64
C ASP A 132 -16.03 1.75 -14.83
N LEU A 133 -15.23 1.46 -13.79
CA LEU A 133 -15.47 0.39 -12.82
C LEU A 133 -16.75 0.62 -12.02
N LEU A 134 -17.11 1.87 -11.72
CA LEU A 134 -18.33 2.16 -10.97
C LEU A 134 -19.57 1.64 -11.71
N GLU A 135 -19.68 1.98 -12.99
CA GLU A 135 -20.80 1.56 -13.83
C GLU A 135 -20.75 0.05 -14.09
N SER A 136 -19.59 -0.49 -14.46
CA SER A 136 -19.45 -1.89 -14.85
C SER A 136 -19.46 -2.89 -13.67
N GLN A 137 -19.16 -2.45 -12.44
CA GLN A 137 -19.02 -3.31 -11.26
C GLN A 137 -19.83 -2.82 -10.04
N SER A 138 -20.84 -1.98 -10.26
CA SER A 138 -21.67 -1.36 -9.20
C SER A 138 -22.14 -2.33 -8.10
N CYS A 139 -22.64 -3.52 -8.45
CA CYS A 139 -23.08 -4.52 -7.46
C CYS A 139 -21.94 -5.02 -6.57
N LYS A 140 -20.75 -5.26 -7.16
CA LYS A 140 -19.57 -5.71 -6.40
C LYS A 140 -19.08 -4.62 -5.46
N ILE A 141 -19.02 -3.37 -5.94
CA ILE A 141 -18.61 -2.21 -5.15
C ILE A 141 -19.59 -1.97 -3.99
N LEU A 142 -20.90 -2.02 -4.26
CA LEU A 142 -21.92 -1.88 -3.23
C LEU A 142 -21.79 -2.99 -2.17
N ASN A 143 -21.64 -4.24 -2.58
CA ASN A 143 -21.45 -5.35 -1.66
C ASN A 143 -20.18 -5.20 -0.82
N PHE A 144 -19.08 -4.72 -1.43
CA PHE A 144 -17.85 -4.45 -0.71
C PHE A 144 -18.05 -3.39 0.38
N VAL A 145 -18.70 -2.26 0.06
CA VAL A 145 -18.96 -1.18 1.02
C VAL A 145 -19.90 -1.61 2.15
N ILE A 146 -20.91 -2.43 1.85
CA ILE A 146 -21.82 -2.97 2.88
C ILE A 146 -21.05 -3.81 3.90
N ASN A 147 -20.13 -4.65 3.42
CA ASN A 147 -19.31 -5.52 4.28
C ASN A 147 -18.16 -4.79 4.97
N ASN A 148 -17.86 -3.55 4.56
CA ASN A 148 -16.79 -2.74 5.11
C ASN A 148 -17.30 -1.32 5.44
N PRO A 149 -17.96 -1.12 6.60
CA PRO A 149 -18.67 0.12 6.91
C PRO A 149 -17.75 1.33 7.15
N SER A 150 -16.44 1.13 7.34
CA SER A 150 -15.45 2.20 7.47
C SER A 150 -15.23 2.98 6.15
N PHE A 151 -15.57 2.41 5.00
CA PHE A 151 -15.35 3.00 3.66
C PHE A 151 -16.47 3.97 3.28
N THR A 152 -16.68 5.00 4.11
CA THR A 152 -17.82 5.91 4.04
C THR A 152 -17.81 6.82 2.80
N THR A 153 -16.64 7.15 2.25
CA THR A 153 -16.50 7.98 1.04
C THR A 153 -17.12 7.31 -0.18
N ILE A 154 -16.86 6.01 -0.39
CA ILE A 154 -17.47 5.25 -1.49
C ILE A 154 -18.99 5.14 -1.28
N LYS A 155 -19.43 4.89 -0.04
CA LYS A 155 -20.86 4.80 0.31
C LYS A 155 -21.64 6.07 -0.04
N LYS A 156 -21.09 7.24 0.27
CA LYS A 156 -21.76 8.52 0.02
C LYS A 156 -21.97 8.76 -1.48
N ASN A 157 -20.94 8.57 -2.30
CA ASN A 157 -20.98 8.85 -3.73
C ASN A 157 -21.89 7.88 -4.50
N LEU A 158 -21.97 6.61 -4.08
CA LEU A 158 -22.90 5.64 -4.65
C LEU A 158 -24.37 6.06 -4.50
N LEU A 159 -24.74 6.63 -3.36
CA LEU A 159 -26.12 7.08 -3.08
C LEU A 159 -26.51 8.35 -3.84
N GLU A 160 -25.53 9.12 -4.33
CA GLU A 160 -25.75 10.33 -5.13
C GLU A 160 -25.83 10.02 -6.64
N THR A 161 -25.44 8.81 -7.05
CA THR A 161 -25.37 8.38 -8.47
C THR A 161 -26.53 7.47 -8.89
N ILE A 162 -27.30 6.91 -7.93
CA ILE A 162 -28.49 6.07 -8.13
C ILE A 162 -29.75 6.91 -7.90
#